data_AF-T1EK40-F1
#
_entry.id   AF-T1EK40-F1
#
_cell.length_a   1.000
_cell.length_b   1.000
_cell.length_c   1.000
_cell.angle_alpha   90.00
_cell.angle_beta   90.00
_cell.angle_gamma   90.00
#
_symmetry.space_group_name_H-M   'P 1'
#
loop_
_entity.id
_entity.type
_entity.pdbx_description
1 polymer ?
#
loop_
_entity_poly.entity_id
_entity_poly.type
_entity_poly.pdbx_seq_one_letter_code
_entity_poly.pdbx_strand_id
1 'polypeptide(L)' 'GYRVCYHEKDFVGGRSIASNIVEAIACSKRVVCLMTVHFINSSYCMFEFRTSLQRNVQLNRERLIAILDDSL' A
#
# COMPACT_ATOMS: atom_id res chain seq x y z
N GLY A 1 10.15 13.93 -14.18
CA GLY A 1 9.76 12.51 -13.99
C GLY A 1 9.19 12.30 -12.60
N TYR A 2 8.52 11.17 -12.37
CA TYR A 2 8.02 10.78 -11.04
C TYR A 2 9.03 9.88 -10.33
N ARG A 3 9.10 9.97 -8.99
CA ARG A 3 9.84 9.03 -8.15
C ARG A 3 8.82 8.07 -7.53
N VAL A 4 9.00 6.78 -7.75
CA VAL A 4 8.07 5.73 -7.32
C VAL A 4 8.75 4.88 -6.28
N CYS A 5 8.00 4.50 -5.23
CA CYS A 5 8.39 3.46 -4.29
C CYS A 5 7.66 2.16 -4.69
N TYR A 6 8.40 1.12 -5.02
CA TYR A 6 7.89 -0.19 -5.42
C TYR A 6 8.27 -1.24 -4.39
N HIS A 7 7.29 -1.93 -3.82
CA HIS A 7 7.48 -2.76 -2.62
C HIS A 7 8.55 -3.84 -2.77
N GLU A 8 8.67 -4.50 -3.93
CA GLU A 8 9.69 -5.55 -4.12
C GLU A 8 11.11 -5.01 -4.24
N LYS A 9 11.27 -3.72 -4.58
CA LYS A 9 12.58 -3.10 -4.82
C LYS A 9 13.06 -2.25 -3.66
N ASP A 10 12.14 -1.49 -3.07
CA ASP A 10 12.49 -0.40 -2.16
C ASP A 10 12.23 -0.73 -0.69
N PHE A 11 11.59 -1.87 -0.40
CA PHE A 11 11.38 -2.27 0.99
C PHE A 11 12.69 -2.70 1.61
N VAL A 12 12.90 -2.22 2.84
CA VAL A 12 14.11 -2.53 3.59
C VAL A 12 13.99 -3.96 4.11
N GLY A 13 14.89 -4.84 3.66
CA GLY A 13 15.01 -6.21 4.15
C GLY A 13 15.26 -6.24 5.65
N GLY A 14 14.65 -7.22 6.34
CA GLY A 14 14.72 -7.33 7.80
C GLY A 14 13.73 -6.44 8.58
N ARG A 15 13.00 -5.53 7.91
CA ARG A 15 11.82 -4.86 8.49
C ARG A 15 10.54 -5.63 8.18
N SER A 16 9.52 -5.50 9.03
CA SER A 16 8.19 -6.04 8.72
C SER A 16 7.57 -5.34 7.52
N ILE A 17 6.77 -6.08 6.74
CA ILE A 17 6.05 -5.57 5.57
C ILE A 17 5.18 -4.38 5.99
N ALA A 18 4.41 -4.52 7.08
CA ALA A 18 3.62 -3.43 7.65
C ALA A 18 4.44 -2.14 7.94
N SER A 19 5.65 -2.26 8.50
CA SER A 19 6.48 -1.07 8.77
C SER A 19 6.94 -0.40 7.48
N ASN A 20 7.37 -1.19 6.49
CA ASN A 20 7.78 -0.67 5.18
C ASN A 20 6.61 0.02 4.47
N ILE A 21 5.40 -0.54 4.51
CA ILE A 21 4.20 0.07 3.93
C ILE A 21 3.90 1.42 4.59
N VAL A 22 3.91 1.49 5.93
CA VAL A 22 3.62 2.73 6.67
C VAL A 22 4.60 3.84 6.31
N GLU A 23 5.89 3.53 6.22
CA GLU A 23 6.94 4.49 5.83
C GLU A 23 6.79 4.93 4.36
N ALA A 24 6.59 3.99 3.44
CA ALA A 24 6.38 4.28 2.02
C ALA A 24 5.17 5.20 1.81
N ILE A 25 4.07 4.95 2.53
CA ILE A 25 2.87 5.78 2.53
C ILE A 25 3.14 7.18 3.09
N ALA A 26 3.85 7.28 4.22
CA ALA A 26 4.15 8.55 4.86
C ALA A 26 4.98 9.46 3.93
N CYS A 27 5.95 8.87 3.23
CA CYS A 27 6.85 9.55 2.30
C CYS A 27 6.26 9.79 0.90
N SER A 28 5.07 9.25 0.60
CA SER A 28 4.45 9.36 -0.73
C SER A 28 3.36 10.43 -0.81
N LYS A 29 3.33 11.14 -1.96
CA LYS A 29 2.28 12.13 -2.27
C LYS A 29 0.97 11.47 -2.70
N ARG A 30 1.06 10.30 -3.34
CA ARG A 30 -0.03 9.44 -3.79
C ARG A 30 0.38 8.00 -3.59
N VAL A 31 -0.58 7.14 -3.30
CA VAL A 31 -0.41 5.70 -3.10
C VAL A 31 -1.28 5.03 -4.15
N VAL A 32 -0.68 4.21 -5.01
CA VAL A 32 -1.40 3.45 -6.03
C VAL A 32 -1.43 2.00 -5.57
N CYS A 33 -2.62 1.42 -5.46
CA CYS A 33 -2.80 0.02 -5.09
C CYS A 33 -3.50 -0.72 -6.23
N LEU A 34 -2.85 -1.74 -6.77
CA LEU A 34 -3.47 -2.68 -7.70
C LEU A 34 -4.14 -3.78 -6.87
N MET A 35 -5.48 -3.80 -6.88
CA MET A 35 -6.27 -4.83 -6.24
C MET A 35 -6.52 -5.93 -7.25
N THR A 36 -5.97 -7.11 -7.01
CA THR A 36 -6.22 -8.34 -7.79
C THR A 36 -6.94 -9.36 -6.92
N VAL A 37 -7.54 -10.40 -7.53
CA VAL A 37 -8.16 -11.51 -6.79
C VAL A 37 -7.16 -12.15 -5.80
N HIS A 38 -5.89 -12.31 -6.20
CA HIS A 38 -4.84 -12.85 -5.34
C HIS A 38 -4.55 -11.92 -4.15
N PHE A 39 -4.52 -10.60 -4.39
CA PHE A 39 -4.33 -9.60 -3.34
C PHE A 39 -5.46 -9.64 -2.30
N ILE A 40 -6.72 -9.73 -2.75
CA ILE A 40 -7.88 -9.75 -1.86
C ILE A 40 -8.00 -11.07 -1.08
N ASN A 41 -7.68 -12.21 -1.71
CA ASN A 41 -7.76 -13.52 -1.07
C ASN A 41 -6.63 -13.79 -0.06
N SER A 42 -5.59 -12.97 -0.04
CA SER A 42 -4.57 -13.00 1.02
C SER A 42 -5.08 -12.21 2.24
N SER A 43 -5.66 -12.92 3.21
CA SER A 43 -6.18 -12.36 4.45
C SER A 43 -5.13 -11.58 5.25
N TYR A 44 -3.85 -11.97 5.14
CA TYR A 44 -2.73 -11.23 5.71
C TYR A 44 -2.45 -9.91 4.96
N CYS A 45 -2.44 -9.94 3.62
CA CYS A 45 -2.15 -8.78 2.79
C CYS A 45 -3.24 -7.70 2.89
N MET A 46 -4.51 -8.12 2.92
CA MET A 46 -5.65 -7.22 3.10
C MET A 46 -5.72 -6.58 4.50
N PHE A 47 -5.30 -7.31 5.54
CA PHE A 47 -5.23 -6.76 6.89
C PHE A 47 -4.14 -5.69 7.00
N GLU A 48 -2.92 -5.98 6.55
CA GLU A 48 -1.81 -5.03 6.54
C GLU A 48 -2.13 -3.77 5.71
N PHE A 49 -2.73 -3.96 4.53
CA PHE A 49 -3.17 -2.87 3.68
C PHE A 49 -4.19 -1.97 4.39
N ARG A 50 -5.26 -2.55 4.97
CA ARG A 50 -6.32 -1.81 5.67
C ARG A 50 -5.79 -1.05 6.88
N THR A 51 -4.91 -1.64 7.69
CA THR A 51 -4.32 -0.94 8.84
C THR A 51 -3.47 0.26 8.40
N SER A 52 -2.68 0.12 7.32
CA SER A 52 -1.90 1.23 6.79
C SER A 52 -2.80 2.33 6.21
N LEU A 53 -3.90 1.93 5.56
CA LEU A 53 -4.85 2.84 4.94
C LEU A 53 -5.65 3.62 5.98
N GLN A 54 -6.08 2.96 7.06
CA GLN A 54 -6.78 3.60 8.18
C GLN A 54 -5.92 4.68 8.84
N ARG A 55 -4.61 4.45 9.02
CA ARG A 55 -3.68 5.51 9.49
C ARG A 55 -3.59 6.67 8.49
N ASN A 56 -3.61 6.38 7.20
CA ASN A 56 -3.58 7.39 6.14
C ASN A 56 -4.83 8.28 6.15
N VAL A 57 -5.99 7.66 6.35
CA VAL A 57 -7.29 8.35 6.47
C VAL A 57 -7.38 9.16 7.77
N GLN A 58 -6.88 8.63 8.89
CA GLN A 58 -6.79 9.36 10.16
C GLN A 58 -5.96 10.65 10.05
N LEU A 59 -4.96 10.68 9.17
CA LEU A 59 -4.16 11.87 8.88
C LEU A 59 -4.85 12.86 7.92
N ASN A 60 -6.11 12.59 7.54
CA ASN A 60 -6.98 13.43 6.72
C ASN A 60 -6.40 13.76 5.33
N ARG A 61 -5.88 12.73 4.64
CA ARG A 61 -5.23 12.88 3.33
C ARG A 61 -5.81 11.92 2.28
N GLU A 62 -6.49 12.48 1.28
CA GLU A 62 -6.98 11.75 0.10
C GLU A 62 -5.82 11.46 -0.87
N ARG A 63 -5.08 10.38 -0.62
CA ARG A 63 -3.88 10.01 -1.41
C ARG A 63 -3.97 8.67 -2.11
N LEU A 64 -5.01 7.87 -1.84
CA LEU A 64 -5.15 6.53 -2.40
C LEU A 64 -5.77 6.59 -3.79
N ILE A 65 -5.16 5.87 -4.72
CA ILE A 65 -5.73 5.52 -6.02
C ILE A 65 -5.80 3.99 -6.04
N ALA A 66 -7.01 3.44 -6.05
CA ALA A 66 -7.23 2.01 -6.18
C ALA A 66 -7.46 1.68 -7.66
N ILE A 67 -6.68 0.73 -8.19
CA ILE A 67 -6.88 0.15 -9.52
C ILE A 67 -7.45 -1.24 -9.29
N LEU A 68 -8.62 -1.50 -9.84
CA LEU A 68 -9.28 -2.80 -9.80
C LEU A 68 -8.82 -3.60 -11.02
N ASP A 69 -8.39 -4.83 -10.80
CA ASP A 69 -8.29 -5.84 -11.84
C ASP A 69 -9.70 -6.20 -12.33
N ASP A 70 -9.91 -6.24 -13.65
CA ASP A 70 -11.22 -6.56 -14.26
C ASP A 70 -11.71 -7.97 -13.91
N SER A 71 -10.81 -8.83 -13.41
CA SER A 71 -11.09 -10.20 -12.96
C SER A 71 -11.71 -10.29 -11.56
N LEU A 72 -11.83 -9.15 -10.84
CA LEU A 72 -12.41 -9.05 -9.50
C LEU A 72 -13.94 -9.14 -9.47
#